data_AF-A0A1H6U699-F1
#
_entry.id   AF-A0A1H6U699-F1
#
_cell.length_a   1.000
_cell.length_b   1.000
_cell.length_c   1.000
_cell.angle_alpha   90.00
_cell.angle_beta   90.00
_cell.angle_gamma   90.00
#
_symmetry.space_group_name_H-M   'P 1'
#
loop_
_entity.id
_entity.type
_entity.pdbx_description
1 polymer ?
#
loop_
_entity_poly.entity_id
_entity_poly.type
_entity_poly.pdbx_seq_one_letter_code
_entity_poly.pdbx_strand_id
1 'polypeptide(L)'
;MNNSNRLLELENQLKSKKEELFKMKNSKLKLFLFLVVFTFILPFIPLKKGTLIEQYGYWGGVLFACVITFGIVPVVCFGVIESSQQKINELERKIEQEKLVQELFKDKKD
;
A
#
# COMPACT_ATOMS: atom_id res chain seq x y z
N MET A 1 -21.29 -20.44 18.16
CA MET A 1 -20.94 -19.08 17.71
C MET A 1 -21.72 -18.82 16.42
N ASN A 2 -22.63 -17.85 16.42
CA ASN A 2 -23.66 -17.70 15.38
C ASN A 2 -23.05 -17.25 14.05
N ASN A 3 -23.41 -17.89 12.93
CA ASN A 3 -22.87 -17.59 11.58
C ASN A 3 -23.04 -16.10 11.19
N SER A 4 -24.07 -15.44 11.72
CA SER A 4 -24.30 -14.00 11.55
C SER A 4 -23.18 -13.14 12.16
N ASN A 5 -22.60 -13.55 13.29
CA ASN A 5 -21.50 -12.83 13.92
C ASN A 5 -20.18 -12.94 13.12
N ARG A 6 -19.93 -14.08 12.46
CA ARG A 6 -18.74 -14.26 11.60
C ARG A 6 -18.82 -13.40 10.35
N LEU A 7 -19.99 -13.32 9.71
CA LEU A 7 -20.20 -12.42 8.57
C LEU A 7 -19.97 -10.95 8.94
N LEU A 8 -20.49 -10.53 10.08
CA LEU A 8 -20.35 -9.14 10.55
C LEU A 8 -18.88 -8.81 10.90
N GLU A 9 -18.13 -9.77 11.42
CA GLU A 9 -16.69 -9.65 11.65
C GLU A 9 -15.89 -9.55 10.34
N LEU A 10 -16.21 -10.40 9.34
CA LEU A 10 -15.59 -10.35 8.01
C LEU A 10 -15.87 -9.03 7.28
N GLU A 11 -17.11 -8.52 7.34
CA GLU A 11 -17.47 -7.22 6.76
C GLU A 11 -16.73 -6.06 7.43
N ASN A 12 -16.57 -6.10 8.77
CA ASN A 12 -15.78 -5.12 9.49
C ASN A 12 -14.29 -5.20 9.13
N GLN A 13 -13.73 -6.40 8.93
CA GLN A 13 -12.36 -6.57 8.44
C GLN A 13 -12.18 -6.07 6.99
N LEU A 14 -13.17 -6.26 6.13
CA LEU A 14 -13.15 -5.72 4.77
C LEU A 14 -13.16 -4.19 4.80
N LYS A 15 -14.04 -3.60 5.61
CA LYS A 15 -14.18 -2.15 5.74
C LYS A 15 -12.90 -1.52 6.29
N SER A 16 -12.31 -2.10 7.34
CA SER A 16 -11.06 -1.60 7.92
C SER A 16 -9.90 -1.69 6.93
N LYS A 17 -9.77 -2.78 6.16
CA LYS A 17 -8.75 -2.91 5.11
C LYS A 17 -8.95 -1.93 3.95
N LYS A 18 -10.20 -1.69 3.51
CA LYS A 18 -10.50 -0.67 2.49
C LYS A 18 -10.14 0.74 2.99
N GLU A 19 -10.46 1.04 4.24
CA GLU A 19 -10.11 2.32 4.87
C GLU A 19 -8.59 2.48 5.05
N GLU A 20 -7.89 1.42 5.45
CA GLU A 20 -6.43 1.38 5.54
C GLU A 20 -5.78 1.61 4.17
N LEU A 21 -6.30 0.99 3.11
CA LEU A 21 -5.83 1.21 1.74
C LEU A 21 -6.03 2.66 1.28
N PHE A 22 -7.17 3.27 1.65
CA PHE A 22 -7.46 4.67 1.36
C PHE A 22 -6.53 5.62 2.11
N LYS A 23 -6.32 5.38 3.42
CA LYS A 23 -5.34 6.12 4.24
C LYS A 23 -3.93 5.97 3.69
N MET A 24 -3.57 4.76 3.26
CA MET A 24 -2.26 4.48 2.66
C MET A 24 -2.09 5.23 1.35
N LYS A 25 -3.12 5.29 0.49
CA LYS A 25 -3.10 6.05 -0.77
C LYS A 25 -2.89 7.56 -0.53
N ASN A 26 -3.54 8.14 0.49
CA ASN A 26 -3.34 9.53 0.88
C ASN A 26 -1.95 9.78 1.51
N SER A 27 -1.48 8.84 2.33
CA SER A 27 -0.14 8.89 2.93
C SER A 27 0.96 8.79 1.86
N LYS A 28 0.74 7.98 0.81
CA LYS A 28 1.67 7.84 -0.34
C LYS A 28 1.86 9.14 -1.08
N LEU A 29 0.82 9.96 -1.26
CA LEU A 29 0.97 11.26 -1.92
C LEU A 29 1.90 12.18 -1.12
N LYS A 30 1.73 12.20 0.21
CA LYS A 30 2.62 12.95 1.12
C LYS A 30 4.05 12.39 1.11
N LEU A 31 4.19 11.07 1.10
CA LEU A 31 5.49 10.39 1.10
C LEU A 31 6.22 10.57 -0.24
N PHE A 32 5.47 10.60 -1.35
CA PHE A 32 5.99 10.92 -2.68
C PHE A 32 6.45 12.38 -2.77
N LEU A 33 5.63 13.33 -2.32
CA LEU A 33 6.02 14.74 -2.22
C LEU A 33 7.26 14.93 -1.36
N PHE A 34 7.31 14.25 -0.21
CA PHE A 34 8.48 14.25 0.67
C PHE A 34 9.72 13.70 -0.05
N LEU A 35 9.62 12.56 -0.73
CA LEU A 35 10.72 11.98 -1.50
C LEU A 35 11.20 12.87 -2.63
N VAL A 36 10.29 13.55 -3.34
CA VAL A 36 10.64 14.50 -4.41
C VAL A 36 11.42 15.67 -3.83
N VAL A 37 10.96 16.28 -2.73
CA VAL A 37 11.70 17.36 -2.05
C VAL A 37 13.04 16.85 -1.52
N PHE A 38 13.03 15.67 -0.91
CA PHE A 38 14.22 15.04 -0.36
C PHE A 38 15.25 14.68 -1.42
N THR A 39 14.84 14.40 -2.67
CA THR A 39 15.74 14.13 -3.81
C THR A 39 16.70 15.30 -4.06
N PHE A 40 16.29 16.54 -3.80
CA PHE A 40 17.15 17.73 -3.95
C PHE A 40 17.99 18.02 -2.71
N ILE A 41 17.60 17.48 -1.55
CA ILE A 41 18.31 17.64 -0.27
C ILE A 41 19.32 16.50 -0.07
N LEU A 42 19.04 15.30 -0.59
CA LEU A 42 19.85 14.09 -0.53
C LEU A 42 21.32 14.32 -0.90
N PRO A 43 21.64 15.12 -1.95
CA PRO A 43 23.03 15.35 -2.34
C PRO A 43 23.88 16.06 -1.27
N PHE A 44 23.25 16.79 -0.35
CA PHE A 44 23.89 17.53 0.73
C PHE A 44 24.04 16.73 2.02
N ILE A 45 23.42 15.55 2.12
CA ILE A 45 23.50 14.71 3.32
C ILE A 45 24.89 14.07 3.39
N PRO A 46 25.63 14.22 4.50
CA PRO A 46 26.93 13.59 4.66
C PRO A 46 26.77 12.06 4.79
N LEU A 47 27.42 11.31 3.90
CA LEU A 47 27.58 9.86 4.04
C LEU A 47 28.92 9.53 4.71
N LYS A 48 29.08 8.27 5.14
CA LYS A 48 30.32 7.76 5.75
C LYS A 48 31.60 7.97 4.92
N LYS A 49 31.50 8.29 3.63
CA LYS A 49 32.63 8.52 2.71
C LYS A 49 32.60 9.93 2.06
N GLY A 50 31.94 10.91 2.70
CA GLY A 50 31.71 12.25 2.15
C GLY A 50 30.27 12.44 1.67
N THR A 51 29.94 13.63 1.15
CA THR A 51 28.62 13.91 0.57
C THR A 51 28.51 13.35 -0.86
N LEU A 52 27.29 13.08 -1.33
CA LEU A 52 27.07 12.71 -2.74
C LEU A 52 27.60 13.79 -3.69
N ILE A 53 27.49 15.05 -3.28
CA ILE A 53 28.03 16.22 -4.00
C ILE A 53 29.55 16.15 -4.17
N GLU A 54 30.29 15.72 -3.16
CA GLU A 54 31.76 15.64 -3.22
C GLU A 54 32.24 14.52 -4.14
N GLN A 55 31.46 13.43 -4.25
CA GLN A 55 31.83 12.27 -5.06
C GLN A 55 31.41 12.38 -6.53
N TYR A 56 30.24 12.98 -6.81
CA TYR A 56 29.63 12.98 -8.15
C TYR A 56 29.28 14.38 -8.67
N GLY A 57 29.53 15.45 -7.90
CA GLY A 57 29.03 16.79 -8.17
C GLY A 57 27.52 16.91 -7.92
N TYR A 58 27.01 18.15 -7.90
CA TYR A 58 25.58 18.42 -7.66
C TYR A 58 24.68 17.67 -8.64
N TRP A 59 24.95 17.81 -9.94
CA TRP A 59 24.16 17.18 -11.00
C TRP A 59 24.21 15.65 -10.94
N GLY A 60 25.36 15.05 -10.61
CA GLY A 60 25.47 13.60 -10.45
C GLY A 60 24.69 13.08 -9.25
N GLY A 61 24.74 13.79 -8.12
CA GLY A 61 23.95 13.45 -6.93
C GLY A 61 22.44 13.57 -7.14
N VAL A 62 21.99 14.63 -7.82
CA VAL A 62 20.57 14.83 -8.17
C VAL A 62 20.09 13.74 -9.14
N LEU A 63 20.88 13.41 -10.18
CA LEU A 63 20.52 12.35 -11.12
C LEU A 63 20.39 10.98 -10.44
N PHE A 64 21.33 10.64 -9.54
CA PHE A 64 21.26 9.41 -8.77
C PHE A 64 20.01 9.36 -7.88
N ALA A 65 19.71 10.45 -7.18
CA ALA A 65 18.53 10.54 -6.35
C ALA A 65 17.23 10.44 -7.19
N CYS A 66 17.19 11.04 -8.38
CA CYS A 66 16.07 10.90 -9.32
C CYS A 66 15.86 9.46 -9.76
N VAL A 67 16.92 8.70 -10.07
CA VAL A 67 16.79 7.29 -10.45
C VAL A 67 16.18 6.46 -9.32
N ILE A 68 16.55 6.72 -8.07
CA ILE A 68 15.95 6.04 -6.91
C ILE A 68 14.48 6.43 -6.76
N THR A 69 14.18 7.72 -6.78
CA THR A 69 12.83 8.25 -6.53
C THR A 69 11.83 7.90 -7.64
N PHE A 70 12.25 7.88 -8.91
CA PHE A 70 11.36 7.59 -10.04
C PHE A 70 11.47 6.15 -10.55
N GLY A 71 12.55 5.43 -10.25
CA GLY A 71 12.70 4.02 -10.63
C GLY A 71 12.28 3.07 -9.52
N ILE A 72 12.95 3.13 -8.36
CA ILE A 72 12.82 2.14 -7.30
C ILE A 72 11.52 2.33 -6.51
N VAL A 73 11.22 3.57 -6.11
CA VAL A 73 10.05 3.86 -5.26
C VAL A 73 8.72 3.45 -5.91
N PRO A 74 8.46 3.72 -7.21
CA PRO A 74 7.21 3.30 -7.84
C PRO A 74 7.09 1.78 -7.87
N VAL A 75 8.16 1.05 -8.20
CA VAL A 75 8.15 -0.43 -8.26
C VAL A 75 7.78 -1.03 -6.90
N VAL A 76 8.41 -0.57 -5.83
CA VAL A 76 8.08 -1.01 -4.45
C VAL A 76 6.65 -0.62 -4.10
N CYS A 77 6.21 0.60 -4.43
CA CYS A 77 4.86 1.06 -4.16
C CYS A 77 3.78 0.23 -4.89
N PHE A 78 4.03 -0.15 -6.15
CA PHE A 78 3.13 -0.96 -6.95
C PHE A 78 3.00 -2.38 -6.38
N GLY A 79 4.10 -3.05 -6.06
CA GLY A 79 4.06 -4.41 -5.50
C GLY A 79 3.27 -4.50 -4.17
N VAL A 80 3.41 -3.48 -3.31
CA VAL A 80 2.64 -3.40 -2.05
C VAL A 80 1.14 -3.18 -2.31
N ILE A 81 0.77 -2.43 -3.36
CA ILE A 81 -0.65 -2.21 -3.72
C ILE A 81 -1.26 -3.51 -4.21
N GLU A 82 -0.56 -4.20 -5.10
CA GLU A 82 -1.06 -5.43 -5.71
C GLU A 82 -1.32 -6.49 -4.65
N SER A 83 -0.37 -6.69 -3.71
CA SER A 83 -0.56 -7.59 -2.57
C SER A 83 -1.75 -7.19 -1.69
N SER A 84 -1.98 -5.89 -1.49
CA SER A 84 -3.09 -5.41 -0.67
C SER A 84 -4.44 -5.55 -1.37
N GLN A 85 -4.49 -5.36 -2.69
CA GLN A 85 -5.68 -5.58 -3.51
C GLN A 85 -6.05 -7.07 -3.56
N GLN A 86 -5.07 -7.96 -3.73
CA GLN A 86 -5.30 -9.40 -3.71
C GLN A 86 -5.94 -9.85 -2.38
N LYS A 87 -5.43 -9.35 -1.25
CA LYS A 87 -6.00 -9.65 0.08
C LYS A 87 -7.44 -9.14 0.24
N ILE A 88 -7.77 -7.98 -0.33
CA ILE A 88 -9.15 -7.45 -0.31
C ILE A 88 -10.05 -8.33 -1.18
N ASN A 89 -9.63 -8.67 -2.40
CA ASN A 89 -10.41 -9.52 -3.30
C ASN A 89 -10.65 -10.92 -2.72
N GLU A 90 -9.66 -11.50 -2.04
CA GLU A 90 -9.83 -12.78 -1.36
C GLU A 90 -10.85 -12.70 -0.21
N LEU A 91 -10.83 -11.62 0.57
CA LEU A 91 -11.80 -11.38 1.65
C LEU A 91 -13.21 -11.18 1.09
N GLU A 92 -13.34 -10.45 -0.03
CA GLU A 92 -14.62 -10.17 -0.69
C GLU A 92 -15.25 -11.47 -1.21
N ARG A 93 -14.45 -12.36 -1.83
CA ARG A 93 -14.91 -13.70 -2.26
C ARG A 93 -15.34 -14.58 -1.09
N LYS A 94 -14.63 -14.53 0.05
CA LYS A 94 -15.02 -15.31 1.25
C LYS A 94 -16.36 -14.84 1.81
N ILE A 95 -16.60 -13.53 1.85
CA ILE A 95 -17.88 -12.96 2.29
C ILE A 95 -19.01 -13.37 1.35
N GLU A 96 -18.79 -13.28 0.04
CA GLU A 96 -19.79 -13.63 -0.96
C GLU A 96 -20.18 -15.12 -0.89
N GLN A 97 -19.20 -16.00 -0.72
CA GLN A 97 -19.46 -17.43 -0.51
C GLN A 97 -20.23 -17.70 0.78
N GLU A 98 -19.88 -17.06 1.90
CA GLU A 98 -20.62 -17.24 3.16
C GLU A 98 -22.06 -16.69 3.09
N LYS A 99 -22.30 -15.60 2.34
CA LYS A 99 -23.65 -15.08 2.09
C LYS A 99 -24.50 -16.04 1.27
N LEU A 100 -23.97 -16.56 0.16
CA LEU A 100 -24.67 -17.53 -0.70
C LEU A 100 -25.02 -18.81 0.07
N VAL A 101 -24.09 -19.30 0.89
CA VAL A 101 -24.33 -20.47 1.74
C VAL A 101 -25.45 -20.18 2.75
N GLN A 102 -25.47 -19.01 3.39
CA GLN A 102 -26.56 -18.64 4.30
C GLN A 102 -27.92 -18.53 3.60
N GLU A 103 -27.99 -17.98 2.39
CA GLU A 103 -29.24 -17.92 1.61
C GLU A 103 -29.76 -19.32 1.27
N LEU A 104 -28.89 -20.22 0.80
CA LEU A 104 -29.25 -21.60 0.49
C LEU A 104 -29.73 -22.40 1.71
N PHE A 105 -29.17 -22.14 2.90
CA PHE A 105 -29.65 -22.77 4.14
C PHE A 105 -30.92 -22.13 4.71
N LYS A 106 -31.23 -20.89 4.33
CA LYS A 106 -32.47 -20.20 4.73
C LYS A 106 -33.65 -20.67 3.86
N ASP A 107 -33.42 -20.85 2.56
CA ASP A 107 -34.42 -21.31 1.58
C ASP A 107 -34.83 -22.79 1.80
N LYS A 108 -33.94 -23.62 2.36
CA LYS A 108 -34.24 -25.03 2.69
C LYS A 108 -35.07 -25.24 3.97
N LYS A 109 -35.40 -24.17 4.70
CA LYS A 109 -36.07 -24.25 6.01
C LYS A 109 -37.53 -23.76 5.97
N ASP A 110 -37.97 -23.23 4.83
CA ASP A 110 -39.38 -22.97 4.49
C ASP A 110 -39.93 -24.15 3.66
#